data_AF-A0A6N7CIW8-F1
#
_entry.id   AF-A0A6N7CIW8-F1
#
_cell.length_a   1.000
_cell.length_b   1.000
_cell.length_c   1.000
_cell.angle_alpha   90.00
_cell.angle_beta   90.00
_cell.angle_gamma   90.00
#
_symmetry.space_group_name_H-M   'P 1'
#
loop_
_entity.id
_entity.type
_entity.pdbx_description
1 polymer ?
#
loop_
_entity_poly.entity_id
_entity_poly.type
_entity_poly.pdbx_seq_one_letter_code
_entity_poly.pdbx_strand_id
1 'polypeptide(L)' 'MDAAILEFACRWLPYGGPPPDEIWIGFGMTTPGFDRRLSKILESVAAREVPAEVRARLRTQLSERARRWTIRSRSTLSS' A
#
# COMPACT_ATOMS: atom_id res chain seq x y z
N MET A 1 -3.23 -6.18 -13.45
CA MET A 1 -3.70 -5.34 -12.33
C MET A 1 -2.61 -5.17 -11.28
N ASP A 2 -1.88 -6.23 -10.98
CA ASP A 2 -0.81 -6.29 -9.97
C ASP A 2 0.36 -5.33 -10.28
N ALA A 3 0.79 -5.28 -11.55
CA ALA A 3 1.82 -4.34 -12.01
C ALA A 3 1.40 -2.88 -11.79
N ALA A 4 0.16 -2.50 -12.11
CA ALA A 4 -0.34 -1.14 -11.92
C ALA A 4 -0.38 -0.72 -10.45
N ILE A 5 -0.75 -1.64 -9.54
CA ILE A 5 -0.71 -1.40 -8.09
C ILE A 5 0.73 -1.16 -7.63
N LEU A 6 1.66 -1.93 -8.17
CA LEU A 6 3.07 -1.86 -7.79
C LEU A 6 3.76 -0.61 -8.35
N GLU A 7 3.49 -0.25 -9.60
CA GLU A 7 3.93 1.00 -10.21
C GLU A 7 3.36 2.22 -9.48
N PHE A 8 2.07 2.18 -9.13
CA PHE A 8 1.44 3.26 -8.38
C PHE A 8 2.04 3.41 -6.98
N ALA A 9 2.28 2.29 -6.27
CA ALA A 9 2.98 2.31 -4.99
C ALA A 9 4.41 2.84 -5.12
N CYS A 10 5.11 2.51 -6.21
CA CYS A 10 6.46 2.98 -6.50
C CYS A 10 6.51 4.47 -6.85
N ARG A 11 5.51 4.99 -7.56
CA ARG A 11 5.37 6.42 -7.84
C ARG A 11 5.24 7.24 -6.55
N TRP A 12 4.57 6.66 -5.56
CA TRP A 12 4.29 7.31 -4.29
C TRP A 12 5.33 7.03 -3.20
N LEU A 13 6.33 6.19 -3.46
CA LEU A 13 7.44 5.91 -2.53
C LEU A 13 8.14 7.17 -1.99
N PRO A 14 8.52 8.16 -2.80
CA PRO A 14 9.19 9.38 -2.30
C PRO A 14 8.28 10.26 -1.42
N TYR A 15 6.97 10.11 -1.52
CA TYR A 15 5.98 10.90 -0.78
C TYR A 15 5.44 10.20 0.48
N GLY A 16 5.87 8.97 0.77
CA GLY A 16 5.31 8.18 1.88
C GLY A 16 3.99 7.47 1.55
N GLY A 17 3.76 7.20 0.26
CA GLY A 17 2.69 6.36 -0.25
C GLY A 17 1.43 7.10 -0.68
N PRO A 18 0.53 6.40 -1.41
CA PRO A 18 -0.61 7.05 -2.04
C PRO A 18 -1.70 7.46 -1.04
N PRO A 19 -2.39 8.59 -1.30
CA PRO A 19 -3.53 9.03 -0.50
C PRO A 19 -4.78 8.16 -0.78
N PRO A 20 -5.72 8.06 0.19
CA PRO A 20 -6.94 7.27 0.04
C PRO A 20 -7.78 7.68 -1.18
N ASP A 21 -7.83 8.98 -1.48
CA ASP A 21 -8.63 9.54 -2.56
C ASP A 21 -8.14 9.06 -3.94
N GLU A 22 -6.83 9.10 -4.19
CA GLU A 22 -6.29 8.58 -5.46
C GLU A 22 -6.42 7.06 -5.59
N ILE A 23 -6.30 6.31 -4.49
CA ILE A 23 -6.51 4.85 -4.54
C ILE A 23 -7.96 4.56 -4.94
N TRP A 24 -8.91 5.33 -4.42
CA TRP A 24 -10.32 5.20 -4.77
C TRP A 24 -10.57 5.61 -6.22
N ILE A 25 -10.03 6.73 -6.67
CA ILE A 25 -10.19 7.22 -8.05
C ILE A 25 -9.53 6.26 -9.06
N GLY A 26 -8.30 5.82 -8.78
CA GLY A 26 -7.52 5.00 -9.70
C GLY A 26 -7.92 3.54 -9.72
N PHE A 27 -8.34 2.98 -8.59
CA PHE A 27 -8.56 1.53 -8.45
C PHE A 27 -9.94 1.15 -7.90
N GLY A 28 -10.78 2.11 -7.51
CA GLY A 28 -12.10 1.84 -6.94
C GLY A 28 -12.05 1.05 -5.63
N MET A 29 -10.95 1.15 -4.88
CA MET A 29 -10.78 0.39 -3.63
C MET A 29 -10.34 1.28 -2.48
N THR A 30 -10.63 0.85 -1.26
CA THR A 30 -10.19 1.54 -0.04
C THR A 30 -8.71 1.26 0.21
N THR A 31 -8.03 2.19 0.92
CA THR A 31 -6.62 2.03 1.32
C THR A 31 -6.27 0.67 1.92
N PRO A 32 -7.04 0.08 2.86
CA PRO A 32 -6.73 -1.26 3.39
C PRO A 32 -6.88 -2.37 2.34
N GLY A 33 -7.81 -2.22 1.38
CA GLY A 33 -7.93 -3.16 0.26
C GLY A 33 -6.71 -3.12 -0.66
N PHE A 34 -6.19 -1.92 -0.92
CA PHE A 34 -4.96 -1.71 -1.67
C PHE A 34 -3.73 -2.28 -0.96
N ASP A 35 -3.58 -1.99 0.34
CA ASP A 35 -2.48 -2.46 1.18
C ASP A 35 -2.40 -4.01 1.21
N ARG A 36 -3.56 -4.66 1.41
CA ARG A 36 -3.66 -6.13 1.37
C ARG A 36 -3.27 -6.70 0.01
N ARG A 37 -3.67 -6.06 -1.08
CA ARG A 37 -3.29 -6.47 -2.44
C ARG A 37 -1.80 -6.30 -2.67
N LEU A 38 -1.24 -5.16 -2.27
CA LEU A 38 0.17 -4.87 -2.39
C LEU A 38 1.02 -5.87 -1.60
N SER A 39 0.63 -6.24 -0.37
CA SER A 39 1.29 -7.31 0.40
C SER A 39 1.28 -8.63 -0.37
N LYS A 40 0.12 -9.04 -0.89
CA LYS A 40 -0.02 -10.30 -1.64
C LYS A 40 0.83 -10.33 -2.91
N ILE A 41 0.99 -9.19 -3.59
CA ILE A 41 1.85 -9.05 -4.76
C ILE A 41 3.32 -9.17 -4.35
N LEU A 42 3.72 -8.52 -3.25
CA LEU A 42 5.08 -8.60 -2.70
C LEU A 42 5.45 -10.01 -2.19
N GLU A 43 4.46 -10.81 -1.81
CA GLU A 43 4.61 -12.22 -1.43
C GLU A 43 4.58 -13.16 -2.64
N SER A 44 4.12 -12.69 -3.81
CA SER A 44 4.02 -13.49 -5.04
C SER A 44 5.27 -13.39 -5.92
N VAL A 45 5.33 -14.26 -6.95
CA VAL A 45 6.45 -14.33 -7.89
C VAL A 45 6.70 -13.00 -8.63
N ALA A 46 5.67 -12.16 -8.80
CA ALA A 46 5.77 -10.82 -9.37
C ALA A 46 6.73 -9.92 -8.58
N ALA A 47 6.91 -10.16 -7.28
CA ALA A 47 7.89 -9.45 -6.48
C ALA A 47 9.34 -9.83 -6.77
N ARG A 48 9.58 -10.89 -7.56
CA ARG A 48 10.93 -11.27 -8.02
C ARG A 48 11.37 -10.44 -9.23
N GLU A 49 10.43 -9.87 -9.97
CA GLU A 49 10.69 -8.95 -11.09
C GLU A 49 11.05 -7.54 -10.59
N VAL A 50 10.71 -7.24 -9.33
CA VAL A 50 10.99 -5.96 -8.69
C VAL A 50 12.34 -6.02 -7.98
N PRO A 51 13.21 -5.00 -8.13
CA PRO A 51 14.47 -4.95 -7.41
C PRO A 51 14.27 -5.01 -5.89
N ALA A 52 15.17 -5.74 -5.22
CA ALA A 52 15.06 -6.02 -3.79
C ALA A 52 14.95 -4.75 -2.92
N GLU A 53 15.59 -3.66 -3.34
CA GLU A 53 15.54 -2.36 -2.64
C GLU A 53 14.13 -1.75 -2.68
N VAL A 54 13.48 -1.71 -3.85
CA VAL A 54 12.10 -1.23 -4.00
C VAL A 54 11.17 -2.09 -3.17
N ARG A 55 11.38 -3.41 -3.20
CA ARG A 55 10.59 -4.36 -2.41
C ARG A 55 10.72 -4.12 -0.90
N ALA A 56 11.94 -3.87 -0.41
CA ALA A 56 12.20 -3.56 0.99
C ALA A 56 11.53 -2.25 1.41
N ARG A 57 11.65 -1.21 0.57
CA ARG A 57 11.02 0.10 0.80
C ARG A 57 9.48 -0.01 0.85
N LEU A 58 8.87 -0.76 -0.06
CA LEU A 58 7.42 -1.01 -0.06
C LEU A 58 6.97 -1.77 1.21
N ARG A 59 7.74 -2.77 1.65
CA ARG A 59 7.46 -3.51 2.90
C ARG A 59 7.55 -2.64 4.14
N THR A 60 8.53 -1.74 4.20
CA THR A 60 8.65 -0.76 5.30
C THR A 60 7.44 0.15 5.31
N GLN A 61 7.04 0.69 4.16
CA GLN A 61 5.85 1.54 4.03
C GLN A 61 4.56 0.83 4.47
N LEU A 62 4.32 -0.40 4.00
CA LEU A 62 3.17 -1.21 4.44
C LEU A 62 3.15 -1.38 5.96
N SER A 63 4.31 -1.69 6.55
CA SER A 63 4.44 -1.86 8.01
C SER A 63 4.15 -0.56 8.76
N GLU A 64 4.63 0.59 8.28
CA GLU A 64 4.33 1.90 8.86
C GLU A 64 2.85 2.26 8.76
N ARG A 65 2.21 1.93 7.63
CA ARG A 65 0.78 2.17 7.40
C ARG A 65 -0.09 1.27 8.26
N ALA A 66 0.24 -0.02 8.37
CA ALA A 66 -0.42 -0.96 9.26
C ALA A 66 -0.35 -0.50 10.72
N ARG A 67 0.81 0.01 11.16
CA ARG A 67 0.99 0.59 12.51
C ARG A 67 0.14 1.84 12.73
N ARG A 68 0.10 2.77 11.77
CA ARG A 68 -0.74 3.97 11.85
C ARG A 68 -2.23 3.63 11.89
N TRP A 69 -2.65 2.61 11.15
CA TRP A 69 -4.03 2.15 11.17
C TRP A 69 -4.37 1.52 12.52
N THR A 70 -3.52 0.64 13.06
CA THR A 70 -3.79 -0.05 14.34
C THR A 70 -3.99 0.91 15.52
N ILE A 71 -3.34 2.08 15.49
CA ILE A 71 -3.49 3.11 16.53
C ILE A 71 -4.76 3.94 16.31
N ARG A 72 -5.16 4.18 15.05
CA ARG A 72 -6.28 5.06 14.69
C ARG A 72 -7.65 4.36 14.67
N SER A 73 -7.69 3.03 14.57
CA SER A 73 -8.94 2.24 14.54
C SER A 73 -9.78 2.30 15.82
N ARG A 74 -9.30 2.95 16.89
CA ARG A 74 -10.05 3.10 18.15
C ARG A 74 -10.86 4.39 18.26
N SER A 75 -10.82 5.28 17.26
CA SER A 75 -11.30 6.66 17.41
C SER A 75 -12.50 7.06 16.53
N THR A 76 -13.16 6.15 15.81
CA THR A 76 -14.35 6.50 14.99
C THR A 76 -15.63 5.82 15.47
N LEU A 77 -15.89 5.85 16.77
CA LEU A 77 -17.24 5.67 17.32
C LEU A 77 -17.54 6.78 18.33
N SER A 78 -17.77 8.00 17.84
CA SER A 78 -18.53 9.02 18.57
C SER A 78 -18.95 10.11 17.59
N SER A 79 -20.21 10.02 17.12
CA SER A 79 -21.18 11.11 16.91
C SER A 79 -22.46 10.53 16.33
#